data_AF-A0A3N5DPE4-F1
#
_entry.id   AF-A0A3N5DPE4-F1
#
_cell.length_a   1.000
_cell.length_b   1.000
_cell.length_c   1.000
_cell.angle_alpha   90.00
_cell.angle_beta   90.00
_cell.angle_gamma   90.00
#
_symmetry.space_group_name_H-M   'P 1'
#
loop_
_entity.id
_entity.type
_entity.pdbx_description
1 polymer ?
#
loop_
_entity_poly.entity_id
_entity_poly.type
_entity_poly.pdbx_seq_one_letter_code
_entity_poly.pdbx_strand_id
1 'polypeptide(L)'
;MSLAAPLHADVRAGVDAWSRGDYAAAIAEWEGPAAAGDPDAMFNLAQAYRLGRGVARDEGRALSLYRRAAEAGHPQAADTYGLMMFQDGQRAEALPYVQSAARRGDPRAQYLLGIAHFNGDLVERDWERAYALLTLANATGLPQASTAIAQMDRYIPLDQRQRGAALARRLESEAVDARSVELTAADLSVQGAPVSMPSPSPTRADASPSVAAARDAVMQARIATGTASPADAGVSYALRDSGRAAPSTTTVAAASHPVSSQNPDANTSPERMSRLEVSPANAARQSGPWRIQLGAFSVDGNAERLWNRLSNRAEIAGRERRLIPAGRLTKLQAVGYASRADAQDACNSLRRSGYDCLVTRD
;
A
#
# COMPACT_ATOMS: atom_id res chain seq x y z
N MET A 1 20.15 5.45 59.28
CA MET A 1 18.96 5.05 58.50
C MET A 1 18.98 5.85 57.21
N SER A 2 19.40 5.22 56.11
CA SER A 2 19.33 5.84 54.78
C SER A 2 17.89 5.71 54.30
N LEU A 3 17.18 6.83 54.19
CA LEU A 3 15.88 6.87 53.55
C LEU A 3 16.11 6.68 52.04
N ALA A 4 15.79 5.51 51.52
CA ALA A 4 15.68 5.30 50.08
C ALA A 4 14.57 6.23 49.58
N ALA A 5 14.93 7.17 48.70
CA ALA A 5 13.95 7.95 47.95
C ALA A 5 13.05 6.98 47.17
N PRO A 6 11.74 7.25 47.02
CA PRO A 6 10.91 6.45 46.16
C PRO A 6 11.52 6.49 44.76
N LEU A 7 11.83 5.30 44.21
CA LEU A 7 12.15 5.16 42.80
C LEU A 7 10.94 5.69 42.04
N HIS A 8 11.06 6.88 41.46
CA HIS A 8 10.03 7.43 40.61
C HIS A 8 9.87 6.48 39.43
N ALA A 9 8.69 5.90 39.31
CA ALA A 9 8.34 5.07 38.18
C ALA A 9 8.56 5.85 36.87
N ASP A 10 9.34 5.27 35.96
CA ASP A 10 9.77 5.92 34.71
C ASP A 10 9.25 5.11 33.52
N VAL A 11 8.61 5.79 32.56
CA VAL A 11 8.10 5.18 31.33
C VAL A 11 9.20 4.41 30.62
N ARG A 12 10.42 4.96 30.58
CA ARG A 12 11.58 4.33 29.96
C ARG A 12 12.02 3.08 30.72
N ALA A 13 12.04 3.10 32.05
CA ALA A 13 12.35 1.92 32.86
C ALA A 13 11.40 0.76 32.54
N GLY A 14 10.11 1.05 32.34
CA GLY A 14 9.13 0.05 31.91
C GLY A 14 9.39 -0.49 30.49
N VAL A 15 9.77 0.38 29.53
CA VAL A 15 10.15 -0.05 28.17
C VAL A 15 11.41 -0.93 28.18
N ASP A 16 12.39 -0.59 29.01
CA ASP A 16 13.61 -1.36 29.19
C ASP A 16 13.30 -2.74 29.82
N ALA A 17 12.43 -2.79 30.83
CA ALA A 17 11.96 -4.04 31.43
C ALA A 17 11.21 -4.92 30.42
N TRP A 18 10.29 -4.34 29.65
CA TRP A 18 9.54 -5.03 28.61
C TRP A 18 10.46 -5.64 27.54
N SER A 19 11.48 -4.89 27.12
CA SER A 19 12.46 -5.34 26.13
C SER A 19 13.29 -6.54 26.59
N ARG A 20 13.46 -6.71 27.91
CA ARG A 20 14.10 -7.90 28.52
C ARG A 20 13.13 -9.05 28.77
N GLY A 21 11.84 -8.87 28.47
CA GLY A 21 10.78 -9.86 28.74
C GLY A 21 10.27 -9.86 30.19
N ASP A 22 10.73 -8.92 31.02
CA ASP A 22 10.21 -8.75 32.39
C ASP A 22 8.92 -7.91 32.36
N TYR A 23 7.84 -8.56 31.93
CA TYR A 23 6.56 -7.90 31.74
C TYR A 23 5.95 -7.46 33.08
N ALA A 24 6.19 -8.17 34.18
CA ALA A 24 5.65 -7.77 35.48
C ALA A 24 6.30 -6.46 35.96
N ALA A 25 7.63 -6.34 35.86
CA ALA A 25 8.31 -5.09 36.19
C ALA A 25 7.90 -3.95 35.24
N ALA A 26 7.75 -4.22 33.94
CA ALA A 26 7.29 -3.21 32.99
C ALA A 26 5.93 -2.61 33.39
N ILE A 27 4.99 -3.46 33.82
CA ILE A 27 3.68 -3.01 34.27
C ILE A 27 3.79 -2.16 35.54
N ALA A 28 4.58 -2.58 36.52
CA ALA A 28 4.79 -1.83 37.75
C ALA A 28 5.36 -0.41 37.47
N GLU A 29 6.30 -0.29 36.53
CA GLU A 29 6.88 0.99 36.11
C GLU A 29 5.89 1.88 35.33
N TRP A 30 4.92 1.29 34.61
CA TRP A 30 3.94 2.06 33.84
C TRP A 30 2.68 2.45 34.62
N GLU A 31 2.32 1.73 35.69
CA GLU A 31 1.09 2.00 36.44
C GLU A 31 1.04 3.41 37.04
N GLY A 32 2.14 3.85 37.67
CA GLY A 32 2.25 5.18 38.26
C GLY A 32 2.09 6.31 37.24
N PRO A 33 2.94 6.36 36.19
CA PRO A 33 2.83 7.37 35.14
C PRO A 33 1.49 7.34 34.40
N ALA A 34 0.95 6.16 34.10
CA ALA A 34 -0.36 6.02 33.45
C ALA A 34 -1.52 6.53 34.34
N ALA A 35 -1.41 6.38 35.66
CA ALA A 35 -2.35 6.98 36.61
C ALA A 35 -2.20 8.51 36.69
N ALA A 36 -0.97 9.01 36.52
CA ALA A 36 -0.65 10.45 36.52
C ALA A 36 -1.02 11.18 35.22
N GLY A 37 -1.43 10.47 34.17
CA GLY A 37 -1.83 11.09 32.90
C GLY A 37 -0.82 10.93 31.76
N ASP A 38 0.27 10.19 31.97
CA ASP A 38 1.30 10.03 30.95
C ASP A 38 0.78 9.22 29.75
N PRO A 39 0.75 9.81 28.53
CA PRO A 39 0.20 9.17 27.35
C PRO A 39 0.96 7.90 26.92
N ASP A 40 2.29 7.90 27.05
CA ASP A 40 3.15 6.80 26.62
C ASP A 40 2.99 5.59 27.55
N ALA A 41 2.93 5.83 28.85
CA ALA A 41 2.64 4.78 29.84
C ALA A 41 1.24 4.20 29.66
N MET A 42 0.23 5.04 29.39
CA MET A 42 -1.12 4.55 29.08
C MET A 42 -1.13 3.67 27.83
N PHE A 43 -0.45 4.07 26.76
CA PHE A 43 -0.32 3.27 25.54
C PHE A 43 0.37 1.93 25.81
N ASN A 44 1.49 1.94 26.54
CA ASN A 44 2.24 0.72 26.87
C ASN A 44 1.42 -0.23 27.75
N LEU A 45 0.72 0.29 28.75
CA LEU A 45 -0.18 -0.49 29.60
C LEU A 45 -1.37 -1.05 28.80
N ALA A 46 -1.93 -0.29 27.86
CA ALA A 46 -2.98 -0.75 26.96
C ALA A 46 -2.50 -1.94 26.10
N GLN A 47 -1.27 -1.88 25.59
CA GLN A 47 -0.65 -2.97 24.83
C GLN A 47 -0.48 -4.22 25.68
N ALA A 48 -0.08 -4.08 26.95
CA ALA A 48 0.04 -5.21 27.85
C ALA A 48 -1.29 -5.91 28.12
N TYR A 49 -2.37 -5.15 28.38
CA TYR A 49 -3.72 -5.69 28.53
C TYR A 49 -4.24 -6.33 27.23
N ARG A 50 -3.97 -5.74 26.07
CA ARG A 50 -4.37 -6.30 24.77
C ARG A 50 -3.67 -7.63 24.48
N LEU A 51 -2.38 -7.72 24.82
CA LEU A 51 -1.55 -8.91 24.55
C LEU A 51 -1.60 -9.96 25.66
N GLY A 52 -2.12 -9.62 26.85
CA GLY A 52 -2.07 -10.49 28.03
C GLY A 52 -0.64 -10.75 28.54
N ARG A 53 0.24 -9.75 28.47
CA ARG A 53 1.65 -9.87 28.88
C ARG A 53 1.89 -9.14 30.20
N GLY A 54 2.33 -9.86 31.22
CA GLY A 54 2.51 -9.32 32.58
C GLY A 54 1.20 -9.08 33.34
N VAL A 55 0.07 -9.05 32.63
CA VAL A 55 -1.30 -8.92 33.14
C VAL A 55 -2.23 -9.88 32.39
N ALA A 56 -3.38 -10.20 32.97
CA ALA A 56 -4.43 -10.93 32.25
C ALA A 56 -4.91 -10.13 31.04
N ARG A 57 -5.24 -10.82 29.94
CA ARG A 57 -5.76 -10.17 28.74
C ARG A 57 -7.12 -9.53 29.04
N ASP A 58 -7.26 -8.26 28.74
CA ASP A 58 -8.48 -7.47 28.94
C ASP A 58 -8.61 -6.42 27.84
N GLU A 59 -9.42 -6.73 26.82
CA GLU A 59 -9.64 -5.83 25.68
C GLU A 59 -10.38 -4.55 26.07
N GLY A 60 -11.27 -4.60 27.06
CA GLY A 60 -12.04 -3.44 27.52
C GLY A 60 -11.14 -2.43 28.23
N ARG A 61 -10.24 -2.93 29.10
CA ARG A 61 -9.24 -2.09 29.77
C ARG A 61 -8.21 -1.54 28.77
N ALA A 62 -7.78 -2.35 27.79
CA ALA A 62 -6.91 -1.88 26.72
C ALA A 62 -7.56 -0.75 25.92
N LEU A 63 -8.81 -0.92 25.47
CA LEU A 63 -9.55 0.09 24.71
C LEU A 63 -9.70 1.41 25.50
N SER A 64 -10.03 1.32 26.79
CA SER A 64 -10.13 2.48 27.68
C SER A 64 -8.81 3.24 27.81
N LEU A 65 -7.68 2.53 27.96
CA LEU A 65 -6.36 3.13 28.05
C LEU A 65 -5.91 3.74 26.71
N TYR A 66 -6.17 3.08 25.57
CA TYR A 66 -5.90 3.68 24.26
C TYR A 66 -6.69 4.96 24.04
N ARG A 67 -7.98 4.98 24.41
CA ARG A 67 -8.81 6.19 24.32
C ARG A 67 -8.20 7.33 25.13
N ARG A 68 -7.86 7.09 26.40
CA ARG A 68 -7.28 8.12 27.28
C ARG A 68 -5.93 8.61 26.76
N ALA A 69 -5.07 7.71 26.28
CA ALA A 69 -3.79 8.07 25.66
C ALA A 69 -4.01 8.91 24.38
N ALA A 70 -5.00 8.55 23.56
CA ALA A 70 -5.36 9.30 22.36
C ALA A 70 -5.89 10.71 22.69
N GLU A 71 -6.74 10.84 23.71
CA GLU A 71 -7.24 12.11 24.25
C GLU A 71 -6.10 12.98 24.82
N ALA A 72 -5.07 12.34 25.37
CA ALA A 72 -3.83 12.99 25.82
C ALA A 72 -2.81 13.25 24.69
N GLY A 73 -3.17 13.01 23.43
CA GLY A 73 -2.37 13.35 22.26
C GLY A 73 -1.41 12.27 21.75
N HIS A 74 -1.50 11.03 22.24
CA HIS A 74 -0.64 9.94 21.77
C HIS A 74 -1.08 9.42 20.38
N PRO A 75 -0.28 9.61 19.30
CA PRO A 75 -0.72 9.33 17.94
C PRO A 75 -0.95 7.82 17.70
N GLN A 76 -0.05 6.95 18.16
CA GLN A 76 -0.22 5.50 17.96
C GLN A 76 -1.38 4.90 18.78
N ALA A 77 -1.74 5.54 19.91
CA ALA A 77 -2.90 5.15 20.69
C ALA A 77 -4.19 5.56 19.96
N ALA A 78 -4.23 6.76 19.38
CA ALA A 78 -5.34 7.21 18.54
C ALA A 78 -5.54 6.28 17.32
N ASP A 79 -4.45 5.87 16.67
CA ASP A 79 -4.48 4.92 15.56
C ASP A 79 -5.05 3.57 16.01
N THR A 80 -4.54 3.03 17.11
CA THR A 80 -4.97 1.73 17.64
C THR A 80 -6.42 1.76 18.11
N TYR A 81 -6.82 2.83 18.81
CA TYR A 81 -8.20 3.06 19.25
C TYR A 81 -9.17 3.11 18.07
N GLY A 82 -8.86 3.91 17.04
CA GLY A 82 -9.67 3.99 15.82
C GLY A 82 -9.80 2.66 15.09
N LEU A 83 -8.71 1.90 14.97
CA LEU A 83 -8.74 0.57 14.35
C LEU A 83 -9.58 -0.43 15.15
N MET A 84 -9.53 -0.39 16.49
CA MET A 84 -10.36 -1.24 17.35
C MET A 84 -11.84 -0.86 17.25
N MET A 85 -12.18 0.43 17.30
CA MET A 85 -13.56 0.90 17.08
C MET A 85 -14.11 0.46 15.72
N PHE A 86 -13.29 0.54 14.67
CA PHE A 86 -13.71 0.12 13.34
C PHE A 86 -14.01 -1.39 13.28
N GLN A 87 -13.22 -2.22 13.97
CA GLN A 87 -13.42 -3.67 14.06
C GLN A 87 -14.65 -4.04 14.90
N ASP A 88 -14.98 -3.26 15.92
CA ASP A 88 -16.16 -3.44 16.78
C ASP A 88 -17.46 -2.95 16.12
N GLY A 89 -17.40 -2.45 14.88
CA GLY A 89 -18.56 -2.02 14.11
C GLY A 89 -18.92 -0.55 14.27
N GLN A 90 -18.21 0.22 15.10
CA GLN A 90 -18.37 1.67 15.27
C GLN A 90 -17.70 2.46 14.13
N ARG A 91 -17.89 1.99 12.88
CA ARG A 91 -17.08 2.39 11.72
C ARG A 91 -17.17 3.87 11.36
N ALA A 92 -18.34 4.50 11.55
CA ALA A 92 -18.54 5.92 11.28
C ALA A 92 -17.79 6.81 12.28
N GLU A 93 -17.86 6.47 13.58
CA GLU A 93 -17.14 7.18 14.64
C GLU A 93 -15.63 6.96 14.56
N ALA A 94 -15.21 5.78 14.10
CA ALA A 94 -13.80 5.45 13.89
C ALA A 94 -13.18 6.16 12.67
N LEU A 95 -13.98 6.59 11.70
CA LEU A 95 -13.49 7.07 10.40
C LEU A 95 -12.47 8.23 10.51
N PRO A 96 -12.67 9.27 11.34
CA PRO A 96 -11.68 10.34 11.49
C PRO A 96 -10.32 9.84 12.00
N TYR A 97 -10.32 8.86 12.92
CA TYR A 97 -9.10 8.23 13.42
C TYR A 97 -8.42 7.42 12.32
N VAL A 98 -9.18 6.60 11.58
CA VAL A 98 -8.66 5.81 10.45
C VAL A 98 -8.08 6.72 9.35
N GLN A 99 -8.74 7.84 9.06
CA GLN A 99 -8.22 8.83 8.11
C GLN A 99 -6.91 9.45 8.60
N SER A 100 -6.81 9.82 9.89
CA SER A 100 -5.57 10.37 10.44
C SER A 100 -4.44 9.35 10.44
N ALA A 101 -4.72 8.10 10.83
CA ALA A 101 -3.78 7.00 10.81
C ALA A 101 -3.27 6.73 9.37
N ALA A 102 -4.17 6.71 8.38
CA ALA A 102 -3.81 6.52 6.98
C ALA A 102 -2.93 7.66 6.44
N ARG A 103 -3.21 8.92 6.85
CA ARG A 103 -2.38 10.08 6.52
C ARG A 103 -0.97 9.97 7.10
N ARG A 104 -0.80 9.43 8.31
CA ARG A 104 0.51 9.14 8.90
C ARG A 104 1.22 7.93 8.29
N GLY A 105 0.50 7.14 7.50
CA GLY A 105 1.04 5.94 6.87
C GLY A 105 0.84 4.64 7.66
N ASP A 106 -0.10 4.54 8.60
CA ASP A 106 -0.44 3.23 9.20
C ASP A 106 -0.99 2.30 8.10
N PRO A 107 -0.35 1.15 7.83
CA PRO A 107 -0.73 0.31 6.70
C PRO A 107 -2.10 -0.33 6.83
N ARG A 108 -2.56 -0.60 8.06
CA ARG A 108 -3.89 -1.18 8.30
C ARG A 108 -4.96 -0.13 8.05
N ALA A 109 -4.73 1.11 8.47
CA ALA A 109 -5.62 2.23 8.20
C ALA A 109 -5.68 2.57 6.71
N GLN A 110 -4.54 2.58 6.01
CA GLN A 110 -4.50 2.74 4.56
C GLN A 110 -5.29 1.63 3.85
N TYR A 111 -5.14 0.38 4.27
CA TYR A 111 -5.95 -0.74 3.77
C TYR A 111 -7.45 -0.50 3.98
N LEU A 112 -7.88 -0.19 5.21
CA LEU A 112 -9.29 0.02 5.53
C LEU A 112 -9.89 1.19 4.75
N LEU A 113 -9.21 2.34 4.72
CA LEU A 113 -9.65 3.53 4.01
C LEU A 113 -9.68 3.30 2.49
N GLY A 114 -8.72 2.55 1.96
CA GLY A 114 -8.70 2.24 0.54
C GLY A 114 -9.82 1.27 0.12
N ILE A 115 -10.17 0.28 0.94
CA ILE A 115 -11.38 -0.53 0.74
C ILE A 115 -12.63 0.34 0.81
N ALA A 116 -12.66 1.29 1.75
CA ALA A 116 -13.78 2.22 1.91
C ALA A 116 -14.02 3.07 0.65
N HIS A 117 -12.94 3.64 0.08
CA HIS A 117 -13.00 4.35 -1.20
C HIS A 117 -13.32 3.46 -2.39
N PHE A 118 -12.95 2.18 -2.38
CA PHE A 118 -13.28 1.27 -3.48
C PHE A 118 -14.79 1.01 -3.55
N ASN A 119 -15.41 0.72 -2.41
CA ASN A 119 -16.83 0.41 -2.30
C ASN A 119 -17.71 1.68 -2.28
N GLY A 120 -17.16 2.81 -1.84
CA GLY A 120 -17.94 4.02 -1.55
C GLY A 120 -18.75 3.90 -0.25
N ASP A 121 -18.28 3.11 0.72
CA ASP A 121 -18.89 3.01 2.04
C ASP A 121 -18.18 3.93 3.03
N LEU A 122 -18.95 4.74 3.77
CA LEU A 122 -18.49 5.76 4.73
C LEU A 122 -17.74 6.96 4.12
N VAL A 123 -17.10 6.77 2.96
CA VAL A 123 -16.43 7.81 2.16
C VAL A 123 -16.89 7.73 0.71
N GLU A 124 -16.74 8.83 -0.04
CA GLU A 124 -17.05 8.84 -1.47
C GLU A 124 -16.19 7.81 -2.22
N ARG A 125 -16.81 7.16 -3.22
CA ARG A 125 -16.12 6.19 -4.07
C ARG A 125 -15.06 6.90 -4.91
N ASP A 126 -13.82 6.48 -4.75
CA ASP A 126 -12.64 7.04 -5.43
C ASP A 126 -11.65 5.91 -5.71
N TRP A 127 -11.73 5.34 -6.91
CA TRP A 127 -10.91 4.19 -7.27
C TRP A 127 -9.42 4.52 -7.39
N GLU A 128 -9.07 5.75 -7.74
CA GLU A 128 -7.67 6.18 -7.83
C GLU A 128 -7.05 6.25 -6.43
N ARG A 129 -7.75 6.89 -5.48
CA ARG A 129 -7.33 6.94 -4.07
C ARG A 129 -7.36 5.56 -3.41
N ALA A 130 -8.38 4.74 -3.71
CA ALA A 130 -8.44 3.37 -3.24
C ALA A 130 -7.20 2.58 -3.67
N TYR A 131 -6.86 2.62 -4.97
CA TYR A 131 -5.69 1.93 -5.51
C TYR A 131 -4.39 2.46 -4.90
N ALA A 132 -4.28 3.78 -4.71
CA ALA A 132 -3.12 4.40 -4.10
C ALA A 132 -2.88 3.92 -2.66
N LEU A 133 -3.92 3.97 -1.82
CA LEU A 133 -3.87 3.57 -0.41
C LEU A 133 -3.55 2.07 -0.26
N LEU A 134 -4.18 1.22 -1.08
CA LEU A 134 -3.89 -0.22 -1.08
C LEU A 134 -2.46 -0.51 -1.55
N THR A 135 -1.95 0.25 -2.52
CA THR A 135 -0.55 0.13 -2.98
C THR A 135 0.43 0.44 -1.85
N LEU A 136 0.18 1.50 -1.08
CA LEU A 136 1.01 1.84 0.09
C LEU A 136 0.94 0.77 1.18
N ALA A 137 -0.27 0.31 1.52
CA ALA A 137 -0.46 -0.77 2.47
C ALA A 137 0.30 -2.05 2.03
N ASN A 138 0.23 -2.40 0.75
CA ASN A 138 0.93 -3.54 0.17
C ASN A 138 2.46 -3.39 0.22
N ALA A 139 2.99 -2.19 0.00
CA ALA A 139 4.43 -1.92 0.04
C ALA A 139 5.05 -2.22 1.41
N THR A 140 4.25 -2.15 2.49
CA THR A 140 4.70 -2.51 3.85
C THR A 140 4.65 -4.02 4.15
N GLY A 141 4.21 -4.83 3.18
CA GLY A 141 4.11 -6.28 3.31
C GLY A 141 2.79 -6.78 3.90
N LEU A 142 1.75 -5.95 3.98
CA LEU A 142 0.42 -6.37 4.46
C LEU A 142 -0.23 -7.37 3.47
N PRO A 143 -0.33 -8.67 3.79
CA PRO A 143 -0.71 -9.69 2.79
C PRO A 143 -2.11 -9.47 2.21
N GLN A 144 -3.04 -8.97 3.02
CA GLN A 144 -4.41 -8.66 2.63
C GLN A 144 -4.47 -7.61 1.50
N ALA A 145 -3.54 -6.65 1.51
CA ALA A 145 -3.52 -5.58 0.51
C ALA A 145 -3.20 -6.12 -0.90
N SER A 146 -2.24 -7.04 -1.03
CA SER A 146 -1.91 -7.68 -2.31
C SER A 146 -3.12 -8.38 -2.94
N THR A 147 -3.91 -9.06 -2.12
CA THR A 147 -5.11 -9.80 -2.55
C THR A 147 -6.22 -8.84 -2.96
N ALA A 148 -6.42 -7.78 -2.19
CA ALA A 148 -7.39 -6.73 -2.50
C ALA A 148 -7.07 -6.02 -3.82
N ILE A 149 -5.80 -5.64 -4.06
CA ILE A 149 -5.36 -5.03 -5.33
C ILE A 149 -5.69 -5.95 -6.52
N ALA A 150 -5.34 -7.24 -6.43
CA ALA A 150 -5.60 -8.20 -7.50
C ALA A 150 -7.10 -8.39 -7.80
N GLN A 151 -7.97 -8.22 -6.80
CA GLN A 151 -9.41 -8.21 -7.00
C GLN A 151 -9.88 -6.90 -7.63
N MET A 152 -9.39 -5.75 -7.13
CA MET A 152 -9.70 -4.42 -7.64
C MET A 152 -9.27 -4.24 -9.09
N ASP A 153 -8.16 -4.83 -9.52
CA ASP A 153 -7.66 -4.82 -10.91
C ASP A 153 -8.67 -5.33 -11.94
N ARG A 154 -9.67 -6.13 -11.51
CA ARG A 154 -10.76 -6.62 -12.37
C ARG A 154 -11.83 -5.57 -12.64
N TYR A 155 -11.91 -4.54 -11.81
CA TYR A 155 -12.94 -3.50 -11.83
C TYR A 155 -12.36 -2.13 -12.19
N ILE A 156 -11.14 -1.81 -11.74
CA ILE A 156 -10.52 -0.50 -11.94
C ILE A 156 -9.82 -0.45 -13.30
N PRO A 157 -10.23 0.47 -14.20
CA PRO A 157 -9.57 0.68 -15.48
C PRO A 157 -8.06 0.96 -15.35
N LEU A 158 -7.28 0.52 -16.35
CA LEU A 158 -5.82 0.64 -16.32
C LEU A 158 -5.35 2.10 -16.13
N ASP A 159 -6.02 3.07 -16.74
CA ASP A 159 -5.69 4.49 -16.62
C ASP A 159 -5.88 4.99 -15.18
N GLN A 160 -6.96 4.59 -14.50
CA GLN A 160 -7.19 4.92 -13.10
C GLN A 160 -6.16 4.27 -12.18
N ARG A 161 -5.74 3.03 -12.47
CA ARG A 161 -4.68 2.37 -11.71
C ARG A 161 -3.33 3.06 -11.85
N GLN A 162 -2.99 3.52 -13.07
CA GLN A 162 -1.79 4.31 -13.31
C GLN A 162 -1.81 5.64 -12.55
N ARG A 163 -2.96 6.34 -12.54
CA ARG A 163 -3.14 7.57 -11.75
C ARG A 163 -3.08 7.30 -10.25
N GLY A 164 -3.68 6.20 -9.78
CA GLY A 164 -3.58 5.72 -8.40
C GLY A 164 -2.14 5.42 -7.98
N ALA A 165 -1.34 4.76 -8.83
CA ALA A 165 0.08 4.51 -8.56
C ALA A 165 0.89 5.82 -8.48
N ALA A 166 0.55 6.83 -9.28
CA ALA A 166 1.16 8.15 -9.18
C ALA A 166 0.72 8.91 -7.91
N LEU A 167 -0.54 8.76 -7.50
CA LEU A 167 -1.08 9.31 -6.26
C LEU A 167 -0.44 8.66 -5.03
N ALA A 168 -0.16 7.35 -5.05
CA ALA A 168 0.50 6.64 -3.95
C ALA A 168 1.83 7.32 -3.56
N ARG A 169 2.66 7.68 -4.54
CA ARG A 169 3.93 8.38 -4.29
C ARG A 169 3.74 9.74 -3.61
N ARG A 170 2.67 10.46 -3.94
CA ARG A 170 2.34 11.74 -3.27
C ARG A 170 1.90 11.51 -1.83
N LEU A 171 0.97 10.57 -1.63
CA LEU A 171 0.49 10.21 -0.30
C LEU A 171 1.61 9.67 0.60
N GLU A 172 2.61 8.97 0.04
CA GLU A 172 3.79 8.55 0.78
C GLU A 172 4.63 9.73 1.28
N SER A 173 4.87 10.73 0.42
CA SER A 173 5.54 11.98 0.81
C SER A 173 4.75 12.71 1.89
N GLU A 174 3.45 12.87 1.69
CA GLU A 174 2.55 13.50 2.68
C GLU A 174 2.58 12.75 4.03
N ALA A 175 2.73 11.43 4.02
CA ALA A 175 2.85 10.62 5.24
C ALA A 175 4.21 10.76 5.93
N VAL A 176 5.29 10.99 5.19
CA VAL A 176 6.59 11.36 5.77
C VAL A 176 6.49 12.73 6.43
N ASP A 177 5.89 13.70 5.74
CA ASP A 177 5.72 15.07 6.25
C ASP A 177 4.79 15.11 7.47
N ALA A 178 3.69 14.36 7.46
CA ALA A 178 2.78 14.27 8.60
C ALA A 178 3.49 13.73 9.86
N ARG A 179 4.33 12.70 9.72
CA ARG A 179 5.11 12.14 10.83
C ARG A 179 6.20 13.08 11.32
N SER A 180 6.85 13.83 10.42
CA SER A 180 7.89 14.78 10.82
C SER A 180 7.29 15.93 11.63
N VAL A 181 6.12 16.44 11.24
CA VAL A 181 5.39 17.48 12.00
C VAL A 181 5.05 16.99 13.41
N GLU A 182 4.54 15.76 13.56
CA GLU A 182 4.21 15.20 14.88
C GLU A 182 5.44 15.05 15.78
N LEU A 183 6.57 14.60 15.24
CA LEU A 183 7.83 14.52 15.98
C LEU A 183 8.30 15.90 16.44
N THR A 184 8.25 16.91 15.56
CA THR A 184 8.62 18.29 15.93
C THR A 184 7.67 18.88 16.98
N ALA A 185 6.37 18.54 16.92
CA ALA A 185 5.40 18.99 17.92
C ALA A 185 5.68 18.34 19.28
N ALA A 186 6.09 17.08 19.31
CA ALA A 186 6.51 16.38 20.53
C ALA A 186 7.80 17.00 21.13
N ASP A 187 8.78 17.34 20.30
CA ASP A 187 10.03 17.98 20.78
C ASP A 187 9.77 19.36 21.41
N LEU A 188 8.81 20.12 20.86
CA LEU A 188 8.44 21.44 21.37
C LEU A 188 7.59 21.36 22.66
N SER A 189 6.73 20.35 22.80
CA SER A 189 5.94 20.17 24.03
C SER A 189 6.80 19.72 25.20
N VAL A 190 7.90 18.99 24.95
CA VAL A 190 8.92 18.64 25.96
C VAL A 190 9.70 19.88 26.45
N GLN A 191 9.77 20.96 25.67
CA GLN A 191 10.51 22.19 26.02
C GLN A 191 9.70 23.22 26.85
N GLY A 192 8.44 22.89 27.21
CA GLY A 192 7.69 23.60 28.24
C GLY A 192 6.63 24.59 27.73
N ALA A 193 5.38 24.11 27.66
CA ALA A 193 4.12 24.76 28.03
C ALA A 193 2.96 23.88 27.53
N PRO A 194 1.82 23.78 28.23
CA PRO A 194 0.66 23.08 27.71
C PRO A 194 0.09 23.89 26.55
N VAL A 195 0.36 23.44 25.33
CA VAL A 195 -0.32 23.97 24.15
C VAL A 195 -1.71 23.32 24.15
N SER A 196 -2.71 24.06 24.63
CA SER A 196 -4.09 23.74 24.31
C SER A 196 -4.21 23.68 22.79
N MET A 197 -4.42 22.48 22.26
CA MET A 197 -4.86 22.31 20.88
C MET A 197 -6.07 23.23 20.67
N PRO A 198 -6.07 24.14 19.67
CA PRO A 198 -7.28 24.85 19.36
C PRO A 198 -8.33 23.79 18.98
N SER A 199 -9.44 23.76 19.72
CA SER A 199 -10.66 23.10 19.25
C SER A 199 -10.86 23.48 17.79
N PRO A 200 -11.21 22.55 16.89
CA PRO A 200 -11.48 22.89 15.51
C PRO A 200 -12.64 23.87 15.50
N SER A 201 -12.32 25.16 15.41
CA SER A 201 -13.27 26.16 14.96
C SER A 201 -13.69 25.70 13.57
N PRO A 202 -14.99 25.73 13.23
CA PRO A 202 -15.46 25.28 11.94
C PRO A 202 -14.82 26.19 10.89
N THR A 203 -13.72 25.75 10.29
CA THR A 203 -13.17 26.39 9.12
C THR A 203 -14.23 26.20 8.06
N ARG A 204 -14.86 27.32 7.69
CA ARG A 204 -15.83 27.37 6.60
C ARG A 204 -15.11 26.76 5.40
N ALA A 205 -15.57 25.58 4.98
CA ALA A 205 -15.04 24.91 3.82
C ALA A 205 -15.35 25.79 2.61
N ASP A 206 -14.40 26.62 2.20
CA ASP A 206 -14.43 27.20 0.87
C ASP A 206 -14.29 26.04 -0.10
N ALA A 207 -15.45 25.60 -0.56
CA ALA A 207 -15.58 24.54 -1.53
C ALA A 207 -14.83 24.97 -2.78
N SER A 208 -13.97 24.09 -3.31
CA SER A 208 -13.34 24.31 -4.61
C SER A 208 -14.40 24.71 -5.65
N PRO A 209 -14.10 25.58 -6.61
CA PRO A 209 -15.10 26.09 -7.58
C PRO A 209 -15.86 25.00 -8.33
N SER A 210 -15.28 23.80 -8.47
CA SER A 210 -15.94 22.60 -9.01
C SER A 210 -17.06 22.04 -8.11
N VAL A 211 -16.91 22.12 -6.79
CA VAL A 211 -17.88 21.64 -5.80
C VAL A 211 -19.03 22.63 -5.64
N ALA A 212 -18.77 23.94 -5.75
CA ALA A 212 -19.82 24.96 -5.80
C ALA A 212 -20.67 24.82 -7.08
N ALA A 213 -20.02 24.68 -8.24
CA ALA A 213 -20.72 24.47 -9.52
C ALA A 213 -21.56 23.18 -9.54
N ALA A 214 -21.06 22.09 -8.93
CA ALA A 214 -21.81 20.84 -8.81
C ALA A 214 -23.04 20.97 -7.89
N ARG A 215 -22.94 21.73 -6.79
CA ARG A 215 -24.07 22.00 -5.89
C ARG A 215 -25.14 22.85 -6.55
N ASP A 216 -24.75 23.86 -7.32
CA ASP A 216 -25.67 24.68 -8.08
C ASP A 216 -26.38 23.85 -9.16
N ALA A 217 -25.66 22.99 -9.88
CA ALA A 217 -26.28 22.09 -10.86
C ALA A 217 -27.30 21.14 -10.23
N VAL A 218 -27.01 20.59 -9.04
CA VAL A 218 -27.94 19.74 -8.28
C VAL A 218 -29.14 20.54 -7.76
N MET A 219 -28.95 21.79 -7.34
CA MET A 219 -30.04 22.66 -6.89
C MET A 219 -30.97 23.03 -8.04
N GLN A 220 -30.42 23.37 -9.20
CA GLN A 220 -31.18 23.65 -10.41
C GLN A 220 -31.96 22.41 -10.88
N ALA A 221 -31.36 21.22 -10.79
CA ALA A 221 -32.05 19.96 -11.11
C ALA A 221 -33.21 19.65 -10.14
N ARG A 222 -33.08 19.99 -8.84
CA ARG A 222 -34.17 19.84 -7.84
C ARG A 222 -35.33 20.79 -8.10
N ILE A 223 -35.04 22.04 -8.47
CA ILE A 223 -36.06 23.03 -8.83
C ILE A 223 -36.81 22.61 -10.10
N ALA A 224 -36.08 22.07 -11.09
CA ALA A 224 -36.67 21.65 -12.37
C ALA A 224 -37.53 20.37 -12.28
N THR A 225 -37.24 19.47 -11.33
CA THR A 225 -37.91 18.16 -11.24
C THR A 225 -38.92 18.05 -10.10
N GLY A 226 -39.02 19.04 -9.21
CA GLY A 226 -39.99 19.06 -8.11
C GLY A 226 -39.79 17.97 -7.05
N THR A 227 -38.60 17.35 -6.99
CA THR A 227 -38.30 16.27 -6.04
C THR A 227 -37.33 16.73 -4.94
N ALA A 228 -37.70 16.51 -3.68
CA ALA A 228 -36.94 16.98 -2.51
C ALA A 228 -35.78 16.05 -2.10
N SER A 229 -35.65 14.85 -2.68
CA SER A 229 -34.61 13.88 -2.34
C SER A 229 -34.27 12.91 -3.50
N PRO A 230 -32.99 12.61 -3.77
CA PRO A 230 -32.57 11.58 -4.74
C PRO A 230 -33.02 10.15 -4.40
N ALA A 231 -33.50 9.91 -3.17
CA ALA A 231 -34.01 8.61 -2.73
C ALA A 231 -35.38 8.25 -3.32
N ASP A 232 -36.12 9.24 -3.86
CA ASP A 232 -37.49 9.06 -4.36
C ASP A 232 -37.57 8.85 -5.88
N ALA A 233 -36.44 8.84 -6.60
CA ALA A 233 -36.38 8.69 -8.06
C ALA A 233 -36.39 7.23 -8.56
N GLY A 234 -36.93 6.30 -7.77
CA GLY A 234 -36.76 4.85 -7.96
C GLY A 234 -38.02 4.02 -8.20
N VAL A 235 -39.21 4.61 -8.38
CA VAL A 235 -40.47 3.83 -8.48
C VAL A 235 -41.33 4.29 -9.65
N SER A 236 -40.90 3.98 -10.88
CA SER A 236 -41.76 4.03 -12.07
C SER A 236 -41.15 3.30 -13.28
N TYR A 237 -40.81 2.01 -13.14
CA TYR A 237 -40.50 1.15 -14.30
C TYR A 237 -41.08 -0.27 -14.24
N ALA A 238 -41.93 -0.58 -13.26
CA ALA A 238 -42.61 -1.86 -13.21
C ALA A 238 -44.11 -1.63 -13.09
N LEU A 239 -44.80 -1.52 -14.24
CA LEU A 239 -46.19 -1.94 -14.46
C LEU A 239 -46.60 -1.58 -15.91
N ARG A 240 -46.29 -2.46 -16.87
CA ARG A 240 -47.24 -3.07 -17.82
C ARG A 240 -46.53 -3.69 -19.02
N ASP A 241 -46.75 -4.99 -19.15
CA ASP A 241 -46.41 -5.85 -20.28
C ASP A 241 -47.54 -5.83 -21.34
N SER A 242 -47.19 -6.33 -22.53
CA SER A 242 -47.99 -6.88 -23.63
C SER A 242 -48.44 -5.97 -24.79
N GLY A 243 -47.84 -6.21 -25.98
CA GLY A 243 -48.27 -5.62 -27.25
C GLY A 243 -47.35 -5.91 -28.45
N ARG A 244 -47.44 -7.14 -28.98
CA ARG A 244 -46.82 -7.69 -30.21
C ARG A 244 -47.03 -6.82 -31.48
N ALA A 245 -45.99 -6.68 -32.33
CA ALA A 245 -45.98 -6.98 -33.79
C ALA A 245 -44.82 -6.30 -34.56
N ALA A 246 -44.05 -7.10 -35.33
CA ALA A 246 -43.35 -6.72 -36.56
C ALA A 246 -44.33 -6.82 -37.77
N PRO A 247 -44.04 -6.47 -39.05
CA PRO A 247 -42.74 -6.33 -39.74
C PRO A 247 -42.66 -5.09 -40.70
N SER A 248 -41.55 -4.76 -41.39
CA SER A 248 -41.20 -5.31 -42.72
C SER A 248 -39.89 -4.71 -43.27
N THR A 249 -39.05 -5.61 -43.79
CA THR A 249 -38.16 -5.56 -44.97
C THR A 249 -37.90 -4.25 -45.73
N THR A 250 -36.63 -4.03 -46.15
CA THR A 250 -36.24 -3.98 -47.58
C THR A 250 -34.75 -4.30 -47.75
N THR A 251 -34.51 -5.23 -48.66
CA THR A 251 -33.25 -5.80 -49.19
C THR A 251 -32.65 -4.90 -50.28
N VAL A 252 -31.34 -4.98 -50.54
CA VAL A 252 -30.62 -5.14 -51.85
C VAL A 252 -29.11 -4.98 -51.51
N ALA A 253 -28.30 -6.05 -51.43
CA ALA A 253 -27.50 -6.71 -52.51
C ALA A 253 -26.51 -5.76 -53.22
N ALA A 254 -25.33 -6.09 -53.69
CA ALA A 254 -24.37 -7.19 -53.57
C ALA A 254 -23.17 -6.73 -54.45
N ALA A 255 -21.95 -7.17 -54.15
CA ALA A 255 -20.96 -7.69 -55.12
C ALA A 255 -19.52 -7.53 -54.63
N SER A 256 -18.77 -8.57 -54.95
CA SER A 256 -17.49 -9.04 -54.45
C SER A 256 -16.32 -8.77 -55.42
N HIS A 257 -15.12 -8.50 -54.86
CA HIS A 257 -13.74 -8.97 -55.19
C HIS A 257 -13.20 -9.01 -56.64
N PRO A 258 -11.87 -9.22 -56.88
CA PRO A 258 -10.62 -8.76 -56.21
C PRO A 258 -9.55 -8.29 -57.26
N VAL A 259 -8.29 -8.05 -56.86
CA VAL A 259 -7.03 -8.52 -57.54
C VAL A 259 -5.78 -7.81 -56.98
N SER A 260 -4.73 -8.62 -56.77
CA SER A 260 -3.35 -8.26 -56.37
C SER A 260 -2.52 -7.58 -57.46
N SER A 261 -1.45 -6.88 -57.08
CA SER A 261 -0.10 -7.10 -57.63
C SER A 261 0.98 -6.32 -56.87
N GLN A 262 2.19 -6.88 -56.86
CA GLN A 262 3.39 -6.47 -56.14
C GLN A 262 4.36 -5.65 -57.02
N ASN A 263 5.14 -4.74 -56.39
CA ASN A 263 6.59 -4.44 -56.58
C ASN A 263 7.15 -3.94 -57.95
N PRO A 264 8.44 -3.51 -58.07
CA PRO A 264 9.49 -3.07 -57.10
C PRO A 264 10.39 -1.88 -57.59
N ASP A 265 11.53 -1.66 -56.88
CA ASP A 265 12.83 -1.06 -57.30
C ASP A 265 13.03 0.47 -57.18
N ALA A 266 14.18 1.06 -56.81
CA ALA A 266 15.52 0.62 -56.39
C ALA A 266 16.38 1.84 -55.93
N ASN A 267 17.62 1.57 -55.47
CA ASN A 267 18.82 2.44 -55.37
C ASN A 267 18.94 3.40 -54.16
N THR A 268 20.08 3.61 -53.49
CA THR A 268 21.52 3.35 -53.77
C THR A 268 22.35 3.46 -52.46
N SER A 269 23.44 2.67 -52.36
CA SER A 269 24.55 2.67 -51.36
C SER A 269 25.49 3.92 -51.47
N PRO A 270 26.68 4.09 -50.79
CA PRO A 270 27.49 3.14 -49.98
C PRO A 270 28.29 3.69 -48.75
N GLU A 271 29.01 2.73 -48.15
CA GLU A 271 30.09 2.71 -47.14
C GLU A 271 31.07 3.90 -47.01
N ARG A 272 31.59 4.10 -45.77
CA ARG A 272 33.05 4.07 -45.48
C ARG A 272 33.34 3.88 -43.97
N MET A 273 33.94 2.73 -43.62
CA MET A 273 35.17 2.46 -42.83
C MET A 273 35.59 3.49 -41.74
N SER A 274 36.22 3.20 -40.61
CA SER A 274 36.87 2.03 -39.99
C SER A 274 37.39 2.49 -38.62
N ARG A 275 37.38 1.62 -37.59
CA ARG A 275 38.47 1.35 -36.61
C ARG A 275 37.86 0.53 -35.46
N LEU A 276 37.79 -0.80 -35.55
CA LEU A 276 38.84 -1.75 -35.14
C LEU A 276 39.51 -1.37 -33.81
N GLU A 277 38.90 -1.82 -32.71
CA GLU A 277 39.63 -2.51 -31.66
C GLU A 277 38.91 -3.84 -31.38
N VAL A 278 39.58 -4.92 -31.77
CA VAL A 278 39.23 -6.30 -31.45
C VAL A 278 40.21 -6.75 -30.37
N SER A 279 39.70 -7.21 -29.22
CA SER A 279 40.07 -8.50 -28.62
C SER A 279 39.45 -8.69 -27.21
N PRO A 280 39.16 -9.93 -26.75
CA PRO A 280 38.97 -11.17 -27.51
C PRO A 280 37.64 -11.88 -27.21
N ALA A 281 37.20 -12.65 -28.21
CA ALA A 281 36.26 -13.74 -28.02
C ALA A 281 36.91 -14.87 -27.19
N ASN A 282 36.06 -15.61 -26.47
CA ASN A 282 36.35 -16.88 -25.80
C ASN A 282 37.37 -16.85 -24.64
N ALA A 283 37.04 -16.10 -23.58
CA ALA A 283 37.27 -16.68 -22.26
C ALA A 283 36.25 -17.80 -22.09
N ALA A 284 36.71 -19.06 -22.05
CA ALA A 284 35.93 -20.15 -21.47
C ALA A 284 35.30 -19.60 -20.18
N ARG A 285 33.97 -19.50 -20.14
CA ARG A 285 33.25 -18.88 -19.01
C ARG A 285 33.54 -19.75 -17.79
N GLN A 286 34.59 -19.38 -17.05
CA GLN A 286 35.01 -20.07 -15.85
C GLN A 286 33.83 -20.05 -14.89
N SER A 287 33.33 -21.22 -14.50
CA SER A 287 32.28 -21.33 -13.51
C SER A 287 32.86 -20.95 -12.16
N GLY A 288 32.48 -19.77 -11.63
CA GLY A 288 32.85 -19.33 -10.30
C GLY A 288 31.72 -19.52 -9.28
N PRO A 289 31.99 -19.23 -7.99
CA PRO A 289 31.05 -19.45 -6.88
C PRO A 289 29.91 -18.41 -6.84
N TRP A 290 29.84 -17.53 -7.84
CA TRP A 290 28.86 -16.46 -7.90
C TRP A 290 27.65 -16.88 -8.72
N ARG A 291 26.48 -16.42 -8.29
CA ARG A 291 25.20 -16.70 -8.94
C ARG A 291 24.21 -15.57 -8.78
N ILE A 292 23.22 -15.57 -9.65
CA ILE A 292 22.16 -14.57 -9.68
C ILE A 292 20.86 -15.27 -9.29
N GLN A 293 20.22 -14.82 -8.23
CA GLN A 293 18.86 -15.22 -7.88
C GLN A 293 17.87 -14.38 -8.68
N LEU A 294 17.06 -15.05 -9.50
CA LEU A 294 16.07 -14.45 -10.39
C LEU A 294 14.70 -14.29 -9.74
N GLY A 295 14.46 -14.98 -8.62
CA GLY A 295 13.23 -14.86 -7.85
C GLY A 295 13.08 -15.95 -6.78
N ALA A 296 12.05 -15.80 -5.96
CA ALA A 296 11.60 -16.82 -5.00
C ALA A 296 10.09 -17.05 -5.21
N PHE A 297 9.70 -18.29 -5.45
CA PHE A 297 8.35 -18.64 -5.90
C PHE A 297 7.70 -19.59 -4.92
N SER A 298 6.43 -19.36 -4.56
CA SER A 298 5.61 -20.29 -3.77
C SER A 298 5.11 -21.50 -4.58
N VAL A 299 5.25 -21.45 -5.91
CA VAL A 299 4.84 -22.49 -6.85
C VAL A 299 5.97 -22.73 -7.84
N ASP A 300 6.52 -23.95 -7.88
CA ASP A 300 7.70 -24.29 -8.68
C ASP A 300 7.49 -24.02 -10.18
N GLY A 301 6.30 -24.28 -10.71
CA GLY A 301 5.97 -24.00 -12.12
C GLY A 301 6.11 -22.52 -12.54
N ASN A 302 6.04 -21.57 -11.60
CA ASN A 302 6.32 -20.16 -11.89
C ASN A 302 7.81 -19.90 -12.11
N ALA A 303 8.67 -20.55 -11.31
CA ALA A 303 10.11 -20.49 -11.47
C ALA A 303 10.53 -21.05 -12.83
N GLU A 304 9.94 -22.16 -13.26
CA GLU A 304 10.24 -22.78 -14.56
C GLU A 304 9.84 -21.90 -15.73
N ARG A 305 8.66 -21.27 -15.68
CA ARG A 305 8.22 -20.33 -16.72
C ARG A 305 9.13 -19.12 -16.83
N LEU A 306 9.61 -18.59 -15.70
CA LEU A 306 10.59 -17.50 -15.72
C LEU A 306 11.92 -17.96 -16.33
N TRP A 307 12.41 -19.14 -15.93
CA TRP A 307 13.65 -19.69 -16.49
C TRP A 307 13.56 -19.85 -18.01
N ASN A 308 12.49 -20.44 -18.52
CA ASN A 308 12.32 -20.66 -19.95
C ASN A 308 12.33 -19.35 -20.75
N ARG A 309 11.75 -18.28 -20.20
CA ARG A 309 11.77 -16.94 -20.82
C ARG A 309 13.17 -16.30 -20.84
N LEU A 310 13.98 -16.59 -19.82
CA LEU A 310 15.30 -15.96 -19.65
C LEU A 310 16.45 -16.78 -20.22
N SER A 311 16.30 -18.10 -20.35
CA SER A 311 17.38 -19.06 -20.68
C SER A 311 18.13 -18.76 -21.97
N ASN A 312 17.49 -18.12 -22.95
CA ASN A 312 18.10 -17.76 -24.24
C ASN A 312 18.71 -16.35 -24.26
N ARG A 313 18.60 -15.57 -23.18
CA ARG A 313 19.18 -14.24 -23.11
C ARG A 313 20.68 -14.30 -22.84
N ALA A 314 21.46 -13.38 -23.39
CA ALA A 314 22.93 -13.41 -23.31
C ALA A 314 23.49 -13.49 -21.87
N GLU A 315 22.77 -12.94 -20.91
CA GLU A 315 23.11 -12.92 -19.47
C GLU A 315 22.97 -14.28 -18.78
N ILE A 316 22.06 -15.13 -19.27
CA ILE A 316 21.68 -16.42 -18.67
C ILE A 316 22.06 -17.60 -19.58
N ALA A 317 22.20 -17.39 -20.89
CA ALA A 317 22.51 -18.42 -21.86
C ALA A 317 23.78 -19.18 -21.48
N GLY A 318 23.66 -20.50 -21.38
CA GLY A 318 24.73 -21.41 -20.97
C GLY A 318 25.02 -21.43 -19.45
N ARG A 319 24.23 -20.75 -18.61
CA ARG A 319 24.30 -20.86 -17.15
C ARG A 319 23.43 -22.02 -16.67
N GLU A 320 23.85 -22.68 -15.59
CA GLU A 320 23.09 -23.77 -15.00
C GLU A 320 21.92 -23.22 -14.16
N ARG A 321 20.75 -23.86 -14.31
CA ARG A 321 19.55 -23.60 -13.51
C ARG A 321 19.64 -24.32 -12.18
N ARG A 322 19.50 -23.60 -11.08
CA ARG A 322 19.35 -24.20 -9.75
C ARG A 322 18.05 -23.75 -9.08
N LEU A 323 17.26 -24.72 -8.62
CA LEU A 323 16.09 -24.50 -7.77
C LEU A 323 16.48 -24.89 -6.34
N ILE A 324 16.47 -23.92 -5.43
CA ILE A 324 16.85 -24.15 -4.03
C ILE A 324 15.61 -24.01 -3.14
N PRO A 325 15.18 -25.07 -2.43
CA PRO A 325 14.12 -24.98 -1.43
C PRO A 325 14.52 -24.01 -0.31
N ALA A 326 13.62 -23.11 0.06
CA ALA A 326 13.78 -22.10 1.09
C ALA A 326 12.49 -21.93 1.89
N GLY A 327 12.26 -22.86 2.83
CA GLY A 327 11.00 -22.92 3.60
C GLY A 327 9.82 -23.26 2.69
N ARG A 328 8.85 -22.33 2.57
CA ARG A 328 7.67 -22.47 1.69
C ARG A 328 7.89 -21.93 0.27
N LEU A 329 9.10 -21.48 -0.05
CA LEU A 329 9.44 -20.87 -1.34
C LEU A 329 10.58 -21.64 -2.00
N THR A 330 10.62 -21.59 -3.33
CA THR A 330 11.72 -22.11 -4.15
C THR A 330 12.46 -20.96 -4.80
N LYS A 331 13.76 -20.82 -4.50
CA LYS A 331 14.63 -19.80 -5.09
C LYS A 331 15.13 -20.29 -6.44
N LEU A 332 14.88 -19.50 -7.49
CA LEU A 332 15.44 -19.73 -8.82
C LEU A 332 16.77 -19.00 -8.96
N GLN A 333 17.84 -19.74 -9.27
CA GLN A 333 19.18 -19.18 -9.42
C GLN A 333 19.81 -19.62 -10.75
N ALA A 334 20.52 -18.69 -11.39
CA ALA A 334 21.46 -18.96 -12.49
C ALA A 334 22.87 -19.01 -11.89
N VAL A 335 23.57 -20.14 -12.02
CA VAL A 335 24.89 -20.36 -11.38
C VAL A 335 26.04 -20.35 -12.39
N GLY A 336 27.27 -20.17 -11.88
CA GLY A 336 28.51 -20.29 -12.65
C GLY A 336 29.10 -18.97 -13.15
N TYR A 337 28.90 -17.86 -12.43
CA TYR A 337 29.55 -16.59 -12.76
C TYR A 337 30.96 -16.53 -12.16
N ALA A 338 31.94 -16.08 -12.94
CA ALA A 338 33.36 -16.16 -12.58
C ALA A 338 33.72 -15.27 -11.38
N SER A 339 33.05 -14.12 -11.26
CA SER A 339 33.30 -13.13 -10.24
C SER A 339 32.01 -12.42 -9.82
N ARG A 340 32.07 -11.66 -8.71
CA ARG A 340 30.97 -10.79 -8.29
C ARG A 340 30.60 -9.79 -9.37
N ALA A 341 31.61 -9.22 -10.05
CA ALA A 341 31.42 -8.24 -11.09
C ALA A 341 30.67 -8.84 -12.29
N ASP A 342 31.06 -10.03 -12.76
CA ASP A 342 30.37 -10.76 -13.83
C ASP A 342 28.89 -11.02 -13.48
N ALA A 343 28.62 -11.46 -12.25
CA ALA A 343 27.24 -11.65 -11.78
C ALA A 343 26.47 -10.32 -11.66
N GLN A 344 27.13 -9.23 -11.26
CA GLN A 344 26.51 -7.91 -11.11
C GLN A 344 26.16 -7.30 -12.46
N ASP A 345 27.05 -7.39 -13.44
CA ASP A 345 26.84 -6.85 -14.79
C ASP A 345 25.67 -7.57 -15.49
N ALA A 346 25.63 -8.90 -15.39
CA ALA A 346 24.51 -9.70 -15.86
C ALA A 346 23.19 -9.33 -15.15
N CYS A 347 23.22 -9.14 -13.83
CA CYS A 347 22.03 -8.72 -13.09
C CYS A 347 21.57 -7.29 -13.48
N ASN A 348 22.49 -6.35 -13.67
CA ASN A 348 22.17 -5.00 -14.12
C ASN A 348 21.56 -4.99 -15.53
N SER A 349 22.03 -5.85 -16.43
CA SER A 349 21.44 -6.01 -17.77
C SER A 349 20.02 -6.58 -17.73
N LEU A 350 19.78 -7.57 -16.86
CA LEU A 350 18.44 -8.10 -16.60
C LEU A 350 17.48 -7.04 -16.06
N ARG A 351 17.92 -6.23 -15.09
CA ARG A 351 17.12 -5.13 -14.52
C ARG A 351 16.74 -4.08 -15.56
N ARG A 352 17.65 -3.72 -16.47
CA ARG A 352 17.35 -2.82 -17.60
C ARG A 352 16.29 -3.39 -18.55
N SER A 353 16.16 -4.72 -18.59
CA SER A 353 15.14 -5.42 -19.35
C SER A 353 13.87 -5.73 -18.55
N GLY A 354 13.73 -5.17 -17.33
CA GLY A 354 12.56 -5.34 -16.48
C GLY A 354 12.54 -6.63 -15.64
N TYR A 355 13.69 -7.30 -15.47
CA TYR A 355 13.79 -8.49 -14.62
C TYR A 355 14.59 -8.20 -13.35
N ASP A 356 13.95 -8.45 -12.20
CA ASP A 356 14.61 -8.33 -10.91
C ASP A 356 15.58 -9.49 -10.66
N CYS A 357 16.64 -9.20 -9.94
CA CYS A 357 17.66 -10.17 -9.59
C CYS A 357 18.51 -9.73 -8.40
N LEU A 358 19.15 -10.70 -7.74
CA LEU A 358 20.07 -10.50 -6.62
C LEU A 358 21.36 -11.31 -6.84
N VAL A 359 22.53 -10.67 -6.69
CA VAL A 359 23.82 -11.36 -6.74
C VAL A 359 24.11 -12.05 -5.40
N THR A 360 24.49 -13.32 -5.44
CA THR A 360 24.77 -14.16 -4.27
C THR A 360 26.03 -15.02 -4.50
N ARG A 361 26.64 -15.53 -3.43
CA ARG A 361 27.85 -16.39 -3.43
C ARG A 361 27.62 -17.62 -2.57
N ASP A 362 28.22 -18.76 -2.93
CA ASP A 362 27.92 -20.11 -2.38
C ASP A 362 28.07 -20.10 -0.86
#